data_AF-A0A9R0HRZ6-F1
#
_entry.id   AF-A0A9R0HRZ6-F1
#
_cell.length_a   1.000
_cell.length_b   1.000
_cell.length_c   1.000
_cell.angle_alpha   90.00
_cell.angle_beta   90.00
_cell.angle_gamma   90.00
#
_symmetry.space_group_name_H-M   'P 1'
#
loop_
_entity.id
_entity.type
_entity.pdbx_description
1 polymer ?
#
loop_
_entity_poly.entity_id
_entity_poly.type
_entity_poly.pdbx_seq_one_letter_code
_entity_poly.pdbx_strand_id
1 'polypeptide(L)'
;MKKKNKDKRLIKNKRVLSGKKSSRKKKYSLASFLTARSKAACGLTTRPRELVTNIDVADVDNELEVVEYVEEIYKFYRITENEYRVIDYMSLQQHINEKMRMILIDWLVEVHNKFELLPETLYLTIDLVDRYLSTKVVSRKELQ
;
A
#
# COMPACT_ATOMS: atom_id res chain seq x y z
N MET A 1 -32.16 -27.46 -78.67
CA MET A 1 -33.58 -27.75 -78.99
C MET A 1 -34.48 -27.08 -77.96
N LYS A 2 -35.48 -26.31 -78.44
CA LYS A 2 -36.74 -25.85 -77.79
C LYS A 2 -36.61 -24.90 -76.58
N LYS A 3 -36.77 -23.57 -76.80
CA LYS A 3 -38.01 -22.72 -76.70
C LYS A 3 -38.38 -22.45 -75.22
N LYS A 4 -38.71 -21.25 -74.70
CA LYS A 4 -39.24 -19.93 -75.14
C LYS A 4 -39.02 -18.99 -73.92
N ASN A 5 -38.57 -17.76 -74.06
CA ASN A 5 -39.31 -16.53 -74.39
C ASN A 5 -40.24 -15.96 -73.27
N LYS A 6 -40.04 -14.66 -73.02
CA LYS A 6 -41.01 -13.61 -72.63
C LYS A 6 -41.39 -13.40 -71.16
N ASP A 7 -40.94 -12.24 -70.66
CA ASP A 7 -41.76 -11.10 -70.20
C ASP A 7 -43.06 -11.38 -69.46
N LYS A 8 -43.16 -10.82 -68.24
CA LYS A 8 -44.20 -9.88 -67.75
C LYS A 8 -44.05 -9.71 -66.23
N ARG A 9 -43.64 -8.51 -65.79
CA ARG A 9 -44.50 -7.47 -65.21
C ARG A 9 -45.18 -7.84 -63.88
N LEU A 10 -44.73 -7.12 -62.84
CA LEU A 10 -45.53 -6.29 -61.93
C LEU A 10 -46.22 -6.93 -60.70
N ILE A 11 -45.83 -6.38 -59.54
CA ILE A 11 -46.67 -5.80 -58.47
C ILE A 11 -46.83 -6.56 -57.14
N LYS A 12 -46.32 -5.88 -56.08
CA LYS A 12 -46.78 -5.80 -54.66
C LYS A 12 -46.67 -7.09 -53.82
N ASN A 13 -46.35 -7.07 -52.52
CA ASN A 13 -46.30 -5.99 -51.51
C ASN A 13 -45.67 -6.51 -50.20
N LYS A 14 -45.32 -5.55 -49.33
CA LYS A 14 -45.05 -5.63 -47.87
C LYS A 14 -43.71 -6.23 -47.43
N ARG A 15 -43.03 -5.78 -46.38
CA ARG A 15 -42.85 -4.50 -45.65
C ARG A 15 -41.98 -4.92 -44.44
N VAL A 16 -40.87 -4.21 -44.18
CA VAL A 16 -40.11 -4.11 -42.90
C VAL A 16 -39.39 -5.41 -42.46
N LEU A 17 -38.11 -5.49 -42.08
CA LEU A 17 -37.32 -4.66 -41.16
C LEU A 17 -35.82 -4.66 -41.50
N SER A 18 -35.21 -3.50 -41.31
CA SER A 18 -33.78 -3.21 -41.42
C SER A 18 -32.98 -3.82 -40.27
N GLY A 19 -31.79 -4.36 -40.56
CA GLY A 19 -30.78 -4.72 -39.54
C GLY A 19 -29.39 -4.28 -39.94
N LYS A 20 -28.99 -3.04 -39.60
CA LYS A 20 -27.59 -2.58 -39.61
C LYS A 20 -26.87 -3.21 -38.41
N LYS A 21 -25.83 -4.03 -38.63
CA LYS A 21 -24.95 -4.54 -37.57
C LYS A 21 -24.04 -3.41 -37.07
N SER A 22 -24.37 -2.87 -35.90
CA SER A 22 -23.55 -1.89 -35.18
C SER A 22 -22.54 -2.62 -34.29
N SER A 23 -21.25 -2.30 -34.46
CA SER A 23 -20.15 -2.80 -33.61
C SER A 23 -20.33 -2.30 -32.18
N ARG A 24 -20.67 -3.23 -31.27
CA ARG A 24 -20.96 -2.93 -29.87
C ARG A 24 -19.63 -2.75 -29.11
N LYS A 25 -19.20 -1.50 -28.90
CA LYS A 25 -18.03 -1.18 -28.08
C LYS A 25 -18.26 -1.67 -26.64
N LYS A 26 -17.41 -2.58 -26.16
CA LYS A 26 -17.41 -3.06 -24.76
C LYS A 26 -17.09 -1.87 -23.84
N LYS A 27 -18.02 -1.49 -22.97
CA LYS A 27 -17.80 -0.51 -21.90
C LYS A 27 -17.02 -1.21 -20.79
N TYR A 28 -15.70 -1.09 -20.79
CA TYR A 28 -14.90 -1.54 -19.66
C TYR A 28 -15.06 -0.55 -18.50
N SER A 29 -15.09 -1.07 -17.27
CA SER A 29 -15.10 -0.23 -16.07
C SER A 29 -13.81 0.60 -16.00
N LEU A 30 -13.89 1.83 -15.52
CA LEU A 30 -12.69 2.63 -15.23
C LEU A 30 -11.74 1.88 -14.30
N ALA A 31 -12.28 1.09 -13.36
CA ALA A 31 -11.49 0.25 -12.47
C ALA A 31 -10.65 -0.79 -13.23
N SER A 32 -11.21 -1.43 -14.28
CA SER A 32 -10.47 -2.44 -15.04
C SER A 32 -9.36 -1.82 -15.89
N PHE A 33 -9.59 -0.62 -16.45
CA PHE A 33 -8.56 0.11 -17.20
C PHE A 33 -7.44 0.59 -16.28
N LEU A 34 -7.78 1.18 -15.12
CA LEU A 34 -6.79 1.63 -14.14
C LEU A 34 -5.99 0.47 -13.58
N THR A 35 -6.64 -0.67 -13.28
CA THR A 35 -5.97 -1.89 -12.83
C THR A 35 -5.04 -2.44 -13.91
N ALA A 36 -5.49 -2.51 -15.17
CA ALA A 36 -4.65 -2.99 -16.27
C ALA A 36 -3.43 -2.08 -16.49
N ARG A 37 -3.62 -0.76 -16.41
CA ARG A 37 -2.57 0.24 -16.62
C ARG A 37 -1.59 0.30 -15.44
N SER A 38 -2.08 0.17 -14.21
CA SER A 38 -1.26 0.02 -13.01
C SER A 38 -0.41 -1.25 -13.08
N LYS A 39 -1.00 -2.39 -13.45
CA LYS A 39 -0.25 -3.66 -13.62
C LYS A 39 0.84 -3.57 -14.68
N ALA A 40 0.56 -2.90 -15.82
CA ALA A 40 1.55 -2.68 -16.87
C ALA A 40 2.66 -1.70 -16.44
N ALA A 41 2.31 -0.61 -15.74
CA ALA A 41 3.27 0.37 -15.26
C ALA A 41 4.17 -0.17 -14.14
N CYS A 42 3.66 -1.03 -13.27
CA CYS A 42 4.43 -1.68 -12.21
C CYS A 42 5.22 -2.92 -12.68
N GLY A 43 5.15 -3.30 -13.97
CA GLY A 43 5.81 -4.52 -14.46
C GLY A 43 5.25 -5.83 -13.91
N LEU A 44 4.01 -5.82 -13.39
CA LEU A 44 3.29 -7.00 -12.89
C LEU A 44 2.65 -7.79 -14.04
N THR A 45 3.45 -8.19 -15.02
CA THR A 45 3.09 -9.32 -15.89
C THR A 45 3.48 -10.59 -15.15
N THR A 46 2.51 -11.26 -14.51
CA THR A 46 2.58 -12.66 -14.07
C THR A 46 3.97 -13.15 -13.65
N ARG A 47 4.60 -12.49 -12.67
CA ARG A 47 5.64 -13.18 -11.90
C ARG A 47 4.87 -14.13 -10.98
N PRO A 48 5.18 -15.44 -10.93
CA PRO A 48 4.84 -16.22 -9.75
C PRO A 48 5.29 -15.38 -8.55
N ARG A 49 4.47 -15.27 -7.49
CA ARG A 49 5.00 -14.76 -6.23
C ARG A 49 6.30 -15.52 -6.01
N GLU A 50 7.44 -14.81 -5.97
CA GLU A 50 8.71 -15.46 -5.66
C GLU A 50 8.44 -16.35 -4.45
N LEU A 51 8.77 -17.64 -4.58
CA LEU A 51 8.73 -18.56 -3.46
C LEU A 51 9.67 -17.96 -2.43
N VAL A 52 9.09 -17.29 -1.43
CA VAL A 52 9.85 -16.73 -0.32
C VAL A 52 10.53 -17.91 0.33
N THR A 53 11.85 -17.96 0.19
CA THR A 53 12.66 -19.03 0.77
C THR A 53 12.64 -18.81 2.27
N ASN A 54 12.28 -19.85 3.03
CA ASN A 54 12.34 -19.78 4.48
C ASN A 54 13.82 -19.66 4.88
N ILE A 55 14.19 -18.52 5.47
CA ILE A 55 15.57 -18.18 5.84
C ILE A 55 15.99 -18.83 7.16
N ASP A 56 15.03 -19.24 7.98
CA ASP A 56 15.23 -19.76 9.34
C ASP A 56 15.40 -21.29 9.35
N VAL A 57 15.39 -21.95 8.18
CA VAL A 57 15.52 -23.42 8.06
C VAL A 57 16.82 -23.92 8.69
N ALA A 58 17.89 -23.13 8.65
CA ALA A 58 19.17 -23.49 9.24
C ALA A 58 19.15 -23.52 10.78
N ASP A 59 18.19 -22.84 11.39
CA ASP A 59 18.15 -22.57 12.84
C ASP A 59 17.10 -23.42 13.57
N VAL A 60 16.39 -24.30 12.85
CA VAL A 60 15.30 -25.14 13.40
C VAL A 60 15.75 -26.01 14.56
N ASP A 61 17.00 -26.49 14.54
CA ASP A 61 17.55 -27.36 15.59
C ASP A 61 18.18 -26.56 16.76
N ASN A 62 18.22 -25.22 16.69
CA ASN A 62 18.77 -24.37 17.74
C ASN A 62 17.66 -23.90 18.69
N GLU A 63 17.57 -24.52 19.87
CA GLU A 63 16.59 -24.16 20.91
C GLU A 63 16.64 -22.67 21.34
N LEU A 64 17.76 -21.98 21.12
CA LEU A 64 17.91 -20.55 21.45
C LEU A 64 17.30 -19.60 20.41
N GLU A 65 17.09 -20.06 19.18
CA GLU A 65 16.56 -19.23 18.07
C GLU A 65 15.03 -19.22 18.05
N VAL A 66 14.39 -20.20 18.70
CA VAL A 66 12.95 -20.17 19.02
C VAL A 66 12.10 -19.95 17.75
N VAL A 67 12.54 -20.58 16.65
CA VAL A 67 12.04 -20.35 15.27
C VAL A 67 10.54 -20.58 15.13
N GLU A 68 9.96 -21.47 15.95
CA GLU A 68 8.53 -21.79 15.94
C GLU A 68 7.62 -20.59 16.25
N TYR A 69 8.12 -19.58 16.97
CA TYR A 69 7.33 -18.38 17.33
C TYR A 69 7.54 -17.21 16.38
N VAL A 70 8.54 -17.26 15.50
CA VAL A 70 8.93 -16.14 14.65
C VAL A 70 7.75 -15.64 13.82
N GLU A 71 6.98 -16.54 13.20
CA GLU A 71 5.82 -16.17 12.39
C GLU A 71 4.72 -15.49 13.23
N GLU A 72 4.46 -15.99 14.44
CA GLU A 72 3.45 -15.41 15.34
C GLU A 72 3.87 -14.04 15.87
N ILE A 73 5.14 -13.89 16.24
CA ILE A 73 5.74 -12.63 16.70
C ILE A 73 5.62 -11.56 15.60
N TYR A 74 6.04 -11.88 14.37
CA TYR A 74 5.94 -10.93 13.26
C TYR A 74 4.49 -10.59 12.93
N LYS A 75 3.59 -11.56 12.96
CA LYS A 75 2.16 -11.34 12.75
C LYS A 75 1.58 -10.41 13.82
N PHE A 76 1.93 -10.62 15.09
CA PHE A 76 1.54 -9.76 16.19
C PHE A 76 2.03 -8.33 15.96
N TYR A 77 3.33 -8.13 15.73
CA TYR A 77 3.89 -6.80 15.51
C TYR A 77 3.22 -6.09 14.33
N ARG A 78 2.96 -6.80 13.23
CA ARG A 78 2.30 -6.23 12.06
C ARG A 78 0.86 -5.79 12.32
N ILE A 79 0.11 -6.52 13.14
CA ILE A 79 -1.25 -6.14 13.52
C ILE A 79 -1.21 -4.91 14.42
N THR A 80 -0.33 -4.91 15.42
CA THR A 80 -0.24 -3.85 16.42
C THR A 80 0.40 -2.55 15.90
N GLU A 81 1.12 -2.59 14.78
CA GLU A 81 1.85 -1.45 14.23
C GLU A 81 0.96 -0.20 14.07
N ASN A 82 -0.30 -0.36 13.65
CA ASN A 82 -1.22 0.75 13.50
C ASN A 82 -1.75 1.31 14.82
N GLU A 83 -1.82 0.49 15.88
CA GLU A 83 -2.31 0.91 17.20
C GLU A 83 -1.29 1.79 17.92
N TYR A 84 -0.01 1.49 17.71
CA TYR A 84 1.12 2.19 18.34
C TYR A 84 1.66 3.36 17.52
N ARG A 85 1.03 3.68 16.38
CA ARG A 85 1.46 4.80 15.53
C ARG A 85 1.13 6.14 16.22
N VAL A 86 2.15 6.98 16.36
CA VAL A 86 1.97 8.35 16.83
C VAL A 86 1.17 9.16 15.81
N ILE A 87 0.12 9.85 16.27
CA ILE A 87 -0.70 10.75 15.46
C ILE A 87 0.11 12.01 15.14
N ASP A 88 -0.08 12.59 13.96
CA ASP A 88 0.53 13.88 13.62
C ASP A 88 0.07 14.97 14.62
N TYR A 89 0.97 15.32 15.53
CA TYR A 89 0.70 16.21 16.66
C TYR A 89 1.29 17.60 16.47
N MET A 90 2.10 17.83 15.44
CA MET A 90 2.80 19.11 15.26
C MET A 90 1.81 20.26 15.05
N SER A 91 0.67 19.99 14.43
CA SER A 91 -0.43 20.95 14.29
C SER A 91 -1.10 21.33 15.61
N LEU A 92 -1.00 20.49 16.65
CA LEU A 92 -1.57 20.73 17.98
C LEU A 92 -0.64 21.57 18.87
N GLN A 93 0.65 21.61 18.55
CA GLN A 93 1.66 22.33 19.33
C GLN A 93 1.75 23.79 18.91
N GLN A 94 1.50 24.71 19.85
CA GLN A 94 1.57 26.15 19.58
C GLN A 94 2.98 26.75 19.76
N HIS A 95 3.81 26.10 20.58
CA HIS A 95 5.11 26.65 21.01
C HIS A 95 6.31 25.81 20.58
N ILE A 96 6.07 24.67 19.94
CA ILE A 96 7.08 23.74 19.45
C ILE A 96 6.89 23.59 17.95
N ASN A 97 8.01 23.46 17.22
CA ASN A 97 8.00 23.16 15.80
C ASN A 97 8.83 21.90 15.50
N GLU A 98 8.69 21.36 14.31
CA GLU A 98 9.45 20.18 13.84
C GLU A 98 10.96 20.38 13.95
N LYS A 99 11.45 21.60 13.72
CA LYS A 99 12.88 21.93 13.84
C LYS A 99 13.40 21.80 15.28
N MET A 100 12.59 22.17 16.27
CA MET A 100 12.93 22.02 17.69
C MET A 100 12.95 20.54 18.09
N ARG A 101 12.00 19.73 17.58
CA ARG A 101 12.06 18.27 17.74
C ARG A 101 13.34 17.69 17.15
N MET A 102 13.72 18.11 15.94
CA MET A 102 14.95 17.66 15.29
C MET A 102 16.19 17.97 16.15
N ILE A 103 16.29 19.19 16.68
CA ILE A 103 17.40 19.59 17.55
C ILE A 103 17.44 18.75 18.84
N LEU A 104 16.29 18.49 19.46
CA LEU A 104 16.20 17.64 20.64
C LEU A 104 16.67 16.21 20.35
N ILE A 105 16.23 15.63 19.22
CA ILE A 105 16.60 14.26 18.84
C ILE A 105 18.08 14.18 18.50
N ASP A 106 18.64 15.16 17.81
CA ASP A 106 20.07 15.23 17.52
C ASP A 106 20.90 15.21 18.82
N TRP A 107 20.51 16.02 19.82
CA TRP A 107 21.12 15.98 21.15
C TRP A 107 20.94 14.63 21.85
N LEU A 108 19.75 14.00 21.78
CA LEU A 108 19.53 12.66 22.34
C LEU A 108 20.41 11.59 21.70
N VAL A 109 20.69 11.69 20.39
CA VAL A 109 21.61 10.79 19.68
C VAL A 109 23.04 10.97 20.19
N GLU A 110 23.50 12.21 20.39
CA GLU A 110 24.82 12.47 20.98
C GLU A 110 24.94 11.86 22.38
N VAL A 111 23.92 12.06 23.23
CA VAL A 111 23.87 11.48 24.58
C VAL A 111 23.86 9.95 24.53
N HIS A 112 23.00 9.36 23.70
CA HIS A 112 22.93 7.91 23.50
C HIS A 112 24.30 7.31 23.14
N ASN A 113 25.00 7.94 22.20
CA ASN A 113 26.32 7.48 21.74
C ASN A 113 27.38 7.65 22.82
N LYS A 114 27.33 8.74 23.60
CA LYS A 114 28.26 8.98 24.70
C LYS A 114 28.18 7.92 25.80
N PHE A 115 27.00 7.36 26.03
CA PHE A 115 26.77 6.32 27.03
C PHE A 115 26.76 4.90 26.44
N GLU A 116 27.04 4.74 25.14
CA GLU A 116 27.08 3.45 24.44
C GLU A 116 25.84 2.58 24.69
N LEU A 117 24.66 3.21 24.68
CA LEU A 117 23.40 2.53 24.93
C LEU A 117 22.98 1.66 23.74
N LEU A 118 22.04 0.75 24.00
CA LEU A 118 21.41 -0.07 22.98
C LEU A 118 20.49 0.77 22.07
N PRO A 119 20.48 0.57 20.74
CA PRO A 119 19.62 1.30 19.81
C PRO A 119 18.13 1.28 20.18
N GLU A 120 17.66 0.18 20.77
CA GLU A 120 16.31 0.00 21.28
C GLU A 120 15.95 1.09 22.30
N THR A 121 16.91 1.50 23.13
CA THR A 121 16.72 2.56 24.13
C THR A 121 16.47 3.91 23.45
N LEU A 122 17.21 4.23 22.38
CA LEU A 122 17.01 5.44 21.61
C LEU A 122 15.63 5.45 20.95
N TYR A 123 15.24 4.36 20.29
CA TYR A 123 13.96 4.28 19.59
C TYR A 123 12.77 4.39 20.56
N LEU A 124 12.84 3.72 21.71
CA LEU A 124 11.82 3.83 22.75
C LEU A 124 11.76 5.24 23.34
N THR A 125 12.91 5.89 23.55
CA THR A 125 12.95 7.26 24.06
C THR A 125 12.28 8.24 23.09
N ILE A 126 12.59 8.14 21.79
CA ILE A 126 11.98 8.99 20.76
C ILE A 126 10.46 8.75 20.68
N ASP A 127 10.01 7.49 20.68
CA ASP A 127 8.58 7.15 20.69
C ASP A 127 7.86 7.71 21.92
N LEU A 128 8.47 7.62 23.11
CA LEU A 128 7.91 8.20 24.34
C LEU A 128 7.79 9.73 24.27
N VAL A 129 8.81 10.41 23.77
CA VAL A 129 8.79 11.87 23.58
C VAL A 129 7.66 12.26 22.62
N ASP A 130 7.57 11.59 21.48
CA ASP A 130 6.55 11.87 20.46
C ASP A 130 5.13 11.62 20.97
N ARG A 131 4.91 10.53 21.73
CA ARG A 131 3.62 10.24 22.36
C ARG A 131 3.27 11.27 23.43
N TYR A 132 4.24 11.69 24.23
CA TYR A 132 4.00 12.72 25.25
C TYR A 132 3.59 14.05 24.61
N LEU A 133 4.31 14.49 23.56
CA LEU A 133 3.97 15.69 22.80
C LEU A 133 2.64 15.55 22.03
N SER A 134 2.20 14.34 21.69
CA SER A 134 0.87 14.15 21.11
C SER A 134 -0.28 14.40 22.09
N THR A 135 -0.01 14.28 23.40
CA THR A 135 -1.03 14.40 24.46
C THR A 135 -0.95 15.73 25.21
N LYS A 136 0.24 16.34 25.32
CA LYS A 136 0.49 17.55 26.12
C LYS A 136 1.05 18.67 25.27
N VAL A 137 0.46 19.86 25.41
CA VAL A 137 1.04 21.09 24.86
C VAL A 137 2.16 21.54 25.78
N VAL A 138 3.37 21.65 25.26
CA VAL A 138 4.58 21.94 26.03
C VAL A 138 5.17 23.27 25.56
N SER A 139 5.71 24.05 26.49
CA SER A 139 6.38 25.30 26.15
C SER A 139 7.81 25.04 25.68
N ARG A 140 8.39 25.98 24.90
CA ARG A 140 9.77 25.87 24.42
C ARG A 140 10.80 25.65 25.55
N LYS A 141 10.56 26.21 26.73
CA LYS A 141 11.49 26.14 27.87
C LYS A 141 11.47 24.79 28.60
N GLU A 142 10.42 24.01 28.42
CA GLU A 142 10.25 22.71 29.07
C GLU A 142 10.66 21.56 28.16
N LEU A 143 10.96 21.84 26.89
CA LEU A 143 11.42 20.83 25.93
C LEU A 143 12.88 20.41 26.18
N GLN A 144 13.71 21.31 26.71
CA GLN A 144 15.12 21.11 27.07
C GLN A 144 15.56 22.11 28.14
#